data_AF-A0A8J7P028-F1
#
_entry.id   AF-A0A8J7P028-F1
#
_cell.length_a   1.000
_cell.length_b   1.000
_cell.length_c   1.000
_cell.angle_alpha   90.00
_cell.angle_beta   90.00
_cell.angle_gamma   90.00
#
_symmetry.space_group_name_H-M   'P 1'
#
loop_
_entity.id
_entity.type
_entity.pdbx_description
1 polymer ?
#
loop_
_entity_poly.entity_id
_entity_poly.type
_entity_poly.pdbx_seq_one_letter_code
_entity_poly.pdbx_strand_id
1 'polypeptide(L)'
;MPLILFLEECVAATTAVLSPSSQTYSLINNYGCFKDGKTSNSRFLPRAQTSNIQALVQAFKFITQNDVYLHCQLVAWDPARLNDPTKKACNFNKTTNRWELLDDPSQYVLCDCCTSSCVGRRKRDADVQGLRHTTVLGPLRILPEEDPGDFFETKVPAVIIQEEDAVPIWVIFLAGALLVTVLLGALSLLYYFCVWSPSGVQTKPQSELLIPAQIDEVHRVVGIHCSFPKES
;
A
#
# COMPACT_ATOMS: atom_id res chain seq x y z
N MET A 1 1.62 30.86 -20.47
CA MET A 1 1.06 30.26 -19.24
C MET A 1 2.10 29.28 -18.69
N PRO A 2 2.33 29.22 -17.37
CA PRO A 2 3.29 28.27 -16.81
C PRO A 2 2.83 26.83 -17.01
N LEU A 3 3.77 25.88 -17.14
CA LEU A 3 3.44 24.46 -17.23
C LEU A 3 2.71 23.99 -15.96
N ILE A 4 1.93 22.92 -16.10
CA ILE A 4 1.28 22.24 -15.00
C ILE A 4 1.98 20.92 -14.70
N LEU A 5 2.18 20.62 -13.42
CA LEU A 5 2.88 19.42 -12.97
C LEU A 5 1.86 18.33 -12.60
N PHE A 6 2.05 17.12 -13.10
CA PHE A 6 1.25 15.95 -12.77
C PHE A 6 2.13 14.84 -12.22
N LEU A 7 1.55 14.04 -11.31
CA LEU A 7 2.12 12.79 -10.83
C LEU A 7 1.31 11.66 -11.48
N GLU A 8 1.81 11.13 -12.60
CA GLU A 8 1.06 10.21 -13.45
C GLU A 8 1.02 8.79 -12.86
N GLU A 9 2.14 8.34 -12.30
CA GLU A 9 2.29 7.02 -11.70
C GLU A 9 3.14 7.12 -10.44
N CYS A 10 2.79 6.36 -9.41
CA CYS A 10 3.69 6.11 -8.30
C CYS A 10 3.46 4.71 -7.72
N VAL A 11 4.55 3.96 -7.64
CA VAL A 11 4.57 2.58 -7.19
C VAL A 11 5.49 2.47 -5.98
N ALA A 12 4.95 1.99 -4.88
CA ALA A 12 5.76 1.59 -3.74
C ALA A 12 6.39 0.22 -4.01
N ALA A 13 7.63 0.02 -3.59
CA ALA A 13 8.36 -1.22 -3.77
C ALA A 13 9.26 -1.51 -2.58
N THR A 14 9.66 -2.77 -2.40
CA THR A 14 10.64 -3.15 -1.37
C THR A 14 12.09 -2.83 -1.73
N THR A 15 12.35 -2.35 -2.96
CA THR A 15 13.70 -2.14 -3.49
C THR A 15 13.82 -0.80 -4.23
N ALA A 16 15.03 -0.23 -4.22
CA ALA A 16 15.36 1.00 -4.96
C ALA A 16 15.43 0.79 -6.49
N VAL A 17 15.62 -0.45 -6.94
CA VAL A 17 15.64 -0.84 -8.35
C VAL A 17 14.64 -1.98 -8.53
N LEU A 18 13.64 -1.75 -9.38
CA LEU A 18 12.58 -2.72 -9.62
C LEU A 18 13.14 -3.96 -10.29
N SER A 19 12.84 -5.12 -9.69
CA SER A 19 13.12 -6.45 -10.22
C SER A 19 11.84 -7.29 -10.23
N PRO A 20 11.79 -8.40 -10.98
CA PRO A 20 10.65 -9.32 -10.94
C PRO A 20 10.37 -9.92 -9.55
N SER A 21 11.37 -9.95 -8.66
CA SER A 21 11.24 -10.41 -7.28
C SER A 21 10.78 -9.32 -6.29
N SER A 22 10.72 -8.06 -6.74
CA SER A 22 10.34 -6.94 -5.89
C SER A 22 8.84 -6.98 -5.60
N GLN A 23 8.45 -6.86 -4.34
CA GLN A 23 7.04 -6.67 -4.00
C GLN A 23 6.69 -5.21 -4.27
N THR A 24 5.59 -4.99 -5.00
CA THR A 24 5.16 -3.65 -5.40
C THR A 24 3.73 -3.35 -4.97
N TYR A 25 3.40 -2.08 -4.83
CA TYR A 25 2.05 -1.63 -4.57
C TYR A 25 1.78 -0.32 -5.31
N SER A 26 0.72 -0.31 -6.12
CA SER A 26 0.40 0.82 -6.98
C SER A 26 -0.41 1.86 -6.22
N LEU A 27 0.22 2.99 -5.85
CA LEU A 27 -0.44 4.10 -5.17
C LEU A 27 -1.26 4.95 -6.14
N ILE A 28 -0.60 5.37 -7.20
CA ILE A 28 -1.14 6.20 -8.27
C ILE A 28 -0.84 5.48 -9.58
N ASN A 29 -1.84 5.32 -10.44
CA ASN A 29 -1.66 4.74 -11.76
C ASN A 29 -2.65 5.33 -12.76
N ASN A 30 -2.68 4.77 -13.96
CA ASN A 30 -3.70 5.10 -14.96
C ASN A 30 -3.71 6.60 -15.28
N TYR A 31 -2.52 7.18 -15.36
CA TYR A 31 -2.26 8.59 -15.63
C TYR A 31 -2.90 9.53 -14.58
N GLY A 32 -2.54 9.36 -13.31
CA GLY A 32 -2.93 10.25 -12.22
C GLY A 32 -4.20 9.85 -11.46
N CYS A 33 -4.68 8.61 -11.56
CA CYS A 33 -5.75 8.10 -10.69
C CYS A 33 -5.16 7.61 -9.37
N PHE A 34 -5.54 8.24 -8.25
CA PHE A 34 -5.05 7.85 -6.92
C PHE A 34 -5.80 6.61 -6.39
N LYS A 35 -5.38 5.42 -6.84
CA LYS A 35 -6.06 4.15 -6.54
C LYS A 35 -6.07 3.80 -5.06
N ASP A 36 -4.97 4.07 -4.35
CA ASP A 36 -4.87 3.76 -2.93
C ASP A 36 -5.94 4.49 -2.10
N GLY A 37 -6.36 5.69 -2.50
CA GLY A 37 -7.44 6.43 -1.86
C GLY A 37 -8.81 5.75 -1.87
N LYS A 38 -9.00 4.69 -2.66
CA LYS A 38 -10.22 3.85 -2.54
C LYS A 38 -10.25 3.07 -1.24
N THR A 39 -9.10 2.57 -0.80
CA THR A 39 -8.98 1.65 0.35
C THR A 39 -8.39 2.34 1.58
N SER A 40 -7.57 3.37 1.41
CA SER A 40 -6.89 4.11 2.48
C SER A 40 -7.31 5.59 2.49
N ASN A 41 -6.78 6.39 3.42
CA ASN A 41 -7.02 7.84 3.46
C ASN A 41 -6.06 8.65 2.57
N SER A 42 -5.36 7.98 1.66
CA SER A 42 -4.46 8.62 0.71
C SER A 42 -5.20 9.44 -0.34
N ARG A 43 -4.65 10.59 -0.71
CA ARG A 43 -5.25 11.53 -1.68
C ARG A 43 -4.25 12.57 -2.15
N PHE A 44 -4.49 13.15 -3.31
CA PHE A 44 -3.90 14.44 -3.67
C PHE A 44 -4.44 15.55 -2.77
N LEU A 45 -3.57 16.46 -2.36
CA LEU A 45 -3.95 17.67 -1.64
C LEU A 45 -4.26 18.80 -2.63
N PRO A 46 -5.21 19.69 -2.31
CA PRO A 46 -5.46 20.88 -3.11
C PRO A 46 -4.18 21.68 -3.34
N ARG A 47 -3.99 22.18 -4.56
CA ARG A 47 -2.82 22.97 -4.93
C ARG A 47 -3.20 24.39 -5.30
N ALA A 48 -2.34 25.33 -4.92
CA ALA A 48 -2.49 26.75 -5.26
C ALA A 48 -1.72 27.16 -6.53
N GLN A 49 -0.69 26.39 -6.91
CA GLN A 49 0.17 26.70 -8.05
C GLN A 49 0.20 25.51 -9.01
N THR A 50 0.14 25.76 -10.32
CA THR A 50 0.19 24.66 -11.32
C THR A 50 1.56 23.97 -11.34
N SER A 51 2.60 24.64 -10.87
CA SER A 51 3.98 24.17 -10.78
C SER A 51 4.25 23.19 -9.65
N ASN A 52 3.26 22.95 -8.76
CA ASN A 52 3.39 21.98 -7.68
C ASN A 52 2.26 20.94 -7.68
N ILE A 53 2.56 19.80 -7.08
CA ILE A 53 1.57 18.77 -6.79
C ILE A 53 1.96 18.09 -5.47
N GLN A 54 0.95 17.86 -4.63
CA GLN A 54 1.12 17.27 -3.32
C GLN A 54 0.22 16.05 -3.17
N ALA A 55 0.77 14.98 -2.62
CA ALA A 55 0.05 13.75 -2.33
C ALA A 55 0.28 13.35 -0.88
N LEU A 56 -0.80 12.92 -0.22
CA LEU A 56 -0.80 12.31 1.08
C LEU A 56 -0.98 10.81 0.90
N VAL A 57 -0.06 10.02 1.45
CA VAL A 57 -0.13 8.56 1.43
C VAL A 57 -0.24 8.07 2.87
N GLN A 58 -1.28 7.32 3.20
CA GLN A 58 -1.38 6.61 4.48
C GLN A 58 -0.18 5.68 4.61
N ALA A 59 0.54 5.75 5.73
CA ALA A 59 1.71 4.91 5.92
C ALA A 59 1.34 3.41 5.95
N PHE A 60 2.17 2.58 5.31
CA PHE A 60 2.04 1.12 5.30
C PHE A 60 3.43 0.48 5.20
N LYS A 61 3.50 -0.81 5.54
CA LYS A 61 4.70 -1.63 5.33
C LYS A 61 4.37 -2.90 4.55
N PHE A 62 5.36 -3.44 3.85
CA PHE A 62 5.26 -4.78 3.29
C PHE A 62 5.42 -5.83 4.40
N ILE A 63 4.74 -6.97 4.28
CA ILE A 63 4.86 -8.07 5.25
C ILE A 63 6.30 -8.60 5.33
N THR A 64 7.00 -8.59 4.20
CA THR A 64 8.31 -9.26 4.08
C THR A 64 9.50 -8.35 4.38
N GLN A 65 9.34 -7.04 4.26
CA GLN A 65 10.43 -6.06 4.41
C GLN A 65 9.88 -4.73 4.96
N ASN A 66 10.67 -4.07 5.79
CA ASN A 66 10.28 -2.79 6.40
C ASN A 66 10.62 -1.58 5.52
N ASP A 67 11.52 -1.75 4.54
CA ASP A 67 11.96 -0.67 3.67
C ASP A 67 10.98 -0.50 2.52
N VAL A 68 10.51 0.73 2.34
CA VAL A 68 9.61 1.11 1.25
C VAL A 68 10.29 2.17 0.39
N TYR A 69 10.34 1.93 -0.91
CA TYR A 69 10.82 2.87 -1.92
C TYR A 69 9.65 3.30 -2.80
N LEU A 70 9.50 4.59 -3.06
CA LEU A 70 8.46 5.14 -3.93
C LEU A 70 9.05 5.49 -5.28
N HIS A 71 8.62 4.78 -6.32
CA HIS A 71 8.98 5.00 -7.71
C HIS A 71 7.91 5.85 -8.37
N CYS A 72 8.14 7.15 -8.49
CA CYS A 72 7.16 8.11 -8.97
C CYS A 72 7.55 8.66 -10.35
N GLN A 73 6.57 8.84 -11.23
CA GLN A 73 6.71 9.45 -12.54
C GLN A 73 5.94 10.77 -12.61
N LEU A 74 6.69 11.83 -12.86
CA LEU A 74 6.22 13.20 -12.97
C LEU A 74 6.14 13.64 -14.43
N VAL A 75 5.16 14.47 -14.76
CA VAL A 75 5.01 15.08 -16.09
C VAL A 75 4.70 16.56 -15.97
N ALA A 76 5.49 17.39 -16.64
CA ALA A 76 5.19 18.80 -16.89
C ALA A 76 4.42 18.92 -18.22
N TRP A 77 3.28 19.60 -18.22
CA TRP A 77 2.38 19.65 -19.38
C TRP A 77 1.89 21.08 -19.67
N ASP A 78 1.50 21.32 -20.92
CA ASP A 78 0.93 22.60 -21.37
C ASP A 78 -0.54 22.72 -20.91
N PRO A 79 -0.90 23.75 -20.10
CA PRO A 79 -2.26 23.95 -19.64
C PRO A 79 -3.26 24.25 -20.78
N ALA A 80 -2.82 24.60 -21.99
CA ALA A 80 -3.70 24.79 -23.13
C ALA A 80 -4.33 23.47 -23.64
N ARG A 81 -3.83 22.31 -23.19
CA ARG A 81 -4.22 20.97 -23.68
C ARG A 81 -4.64 20.02 -22.55
N LEU A 82 -5.47 20.49 -21.63
CA LEU A 82 -5.99 19.70 -20.50
C LEU A 82 -7.24 18.86 -20.79
N ASN A 83 -7.65 18.80 -22.07
CA ASN A 83 -8.74 17.93 -22.50
C ASN A 83 -8.30 16.48 -22.78
N ASP A 84 -7.05 16.14 -22.46
CA ASP A 84 -6.49 14.79 -22.55
C ASP A 84 -6.75 14.03 -21.23
N PRO A 85 -7.47 12.88 -21.25
CA PRO A 85 -7.72 12.08 -20.06
C PRO A 85 -6.45 11.41 -19.49
N THR A 86 -5.27 11.62 -20.08
CA THR A 86 -3.97 11.23 -19.51
C THR A 86 -3.27 12.35 -18.76
N LYS A 87 -3.86 13.55 -18.66
CA LYS A 87 -3.27 14.72 -18.01
C LYS A 87 -4.21 15.22 -16.91
N LYS A 88 -4.21 14.49 -15.80
CA LYS A 88 -5.16 14.67 -14.70
C LYS A 88 -4.54 14.26 -13.36
N ALA A 89 -5.17 14.69 -12.28
CA ALA A 89 -4.95 14.17 -10.94
C ALA A 89 -6.33 13.92 -10.32
N CYS A 90 -6.65 12.68 -10.01
CA CYS A 90 -8.00 12.28 -9.60
C CYS A 90 -7.98 11.64 -8.22
N ASN A 91 -8.86 12.13 -7.35
CA ASN A 91 -9.12 11.54 -6.04
C ASN A 91 -10.40 10.72 -6.08
N PHE A 92 -10.49 9.69 -5.25
CA PHE A 92 -11.73 8.97 -5.04
C PHE A 92 -12.45 9.51 -3.81
N ASN A 93 -13.65 10.03 -4.00
CA ASN A 93 -14.51 10.47 -2.92
C ASN A 93 -15.33 9.28 -2.41
N LYS A 94 -15.00 8.78 -1.21
CA LYS A 94 -15.68 7.64 -0.59
C LYS A 94 -17.12 7.93 -0.19
N THR A 95 -17.45 9.19 0.09
CA THR A 95 -18.81 9.62 0.49
C THR A 95 -19.75 9.60 -0.71
N THR A 96 -19.30 10.12 -1.85
CA THR A 96 -20.11 10.15 -3.08
C THR A 96 -19.90 8.91 -3.97
N ASN A 97 -18.91 8.08 -3.63
CA ASN A 97 -18.47 6.90 -4.38
C ASN A 97 -18.09 7.22 -5.84
N ARG A 98 -17.42 8.36 -6.05
CA ARG A 98 -17.07 8.91 -7.37
C ARG A 98 -15.62 9.36 -7.45
N TRP A 99 -15.10 9.39 -8.67
CA TRP A 99 -13.81 10.01 -8.95
C TRP A 99 -14.00 11.50 -9.21
N GLU A 100 -13.14 12.32 -8.63
CA GLU A 100 -13.18 13.77 -8.72
C GLU A 100 -11.81 14.27 -9.19
N LEU A 101 -11.81 15.22 -10.12
CA LEU A 101 -10.60 15.89 -10.59
C LEU A 101 -10.13 16.88 -9.51
N LEU A 102 -8.82 16.87 -9.24
CA LEU A 102 -8.20 17.68 -8.19
C LEU A 102 -8.45 19.18 -8.37
N ASP A 103 -8.20 19.69 -9.59
CA ASP A 103 -8.21 21.13 -9.87
C ASP A 103 -9.62 21.69 -10.07
N ASP A 104 -10.53 20.86 -10.59
CA ASP A 104 -11.92 21.23 -10.86
C ASP A 104 -12.85 20.01 -10.74
N PRO A 105 -13.46 19.80 -9.56
CA PRO A 105 -14.37 18.67 -9.34
C PRO A 105 -15.57 18.61 -10.29
N SER A 106 -15.94 19.73 -10.94
CA SER A 106 -17.03 19.74 -11.93
C SER A 106 -16.67 19.02 -13.23
N GLN A 107 -15.37 18.91 -13.54
CA GLN A 107 -14.83 18.17 -14.70
C GLN A 107 -14.53 16.70 -14.38
N TYR A 108 -15.33 16.08 -13.52
CA TYR A 108 -15.18 14.68 -13.09
C TYR A 108 -15.13 13.68 -14.27
N VAL A 109 -15.70 14.02 -15.43
CA VAL A 109 -15.70 13.19 -16.65
C VAL A 109 -14.28 12.80 -17.11
N LEU A 110 -13.28 13.66 -16.86
CA LEU A 110 -11.87 13.34 -17.15
C LEU A 110 -11.34 12.19 -16.28
N CYS A 111 -11.95 11.97 -15.11
CA CYS A 111 -11.60 10.94 -14.15
C CYS A 111 -12.48 9.68 -14.22
N ASP A 112 -13.54 9.64 -15.03
CA ASP A 112 -14.45 8.47 -15.14
C ASP A 112 -13.69 7.19 -15.56
N CYS A 113 -12.67 7.34 -16.41
CA CYS A 113 -11.80 6.24 -16.84
C CYS A 113 -10.95 5.64 -15.71
N CYS A 114 -10.89 6.27 -14.52
CA CYS A 114 -10.20 5.73 -13.36
C CYS A 114 -10.87 4.47 -12.80
N THR A 115 -12.10 4.14 -13.18
CA THR A 115 -12.72 2.85 -12.84
C THR A 115 -12.31 1.72 -13.81
N SER A 116 -11.88 2.07 -15.01
CA SER A 116 -11.42 1.13 -16.04
C SER A 116 -9.97 1.43 -16.43
N SER A 117 -9.73 1.82 -17.67
CA SER A 117 -8.42 2.16 -18.22
C SER A 117 -8.53 3.47 -18.98
N CYS A 118 -7.68 4.43 -18.60
CA CYS A 118 -7.55 5.71 -19.28
C CYS A 118 -6.60 5.52 -20.46
N VAL A 119 -7.07 5.92 -21.63
CA VAL A 119 -6.29 5.90 -22.87
C VAL A 119 -6.19 7.32 -23.40
N GLY A 120 -4.98 7.74 -23.76
CA GLY A 120 -4.76 9.01 -24.43
C GLY A 120 -5.31 8.96 -25.85
N ARG A 121 -5.82 10.10 -26.34
CA ARG A 121 -6.12 10.23 -27.77
C ARG A 121 -4.78 10.20 -28.52
N ARG A 122 -4.50 9.12 -29.26
CA ARG A 122 -3.33 9.06 -30.15
C ARG A 122 -3.49 10.11 -31.25
N LYS A 123 -2.95 11.32 -31.07
CA LYS A 123 -2.73 12.22 -32.19
C LYS A 123 -1.48 11.74 -32.93
N ARG A 124 -1.68 11.37 -34.20
CA ARG A 124 -0.61 11.23 -35.19
C ARG A 124 -0.11 12.64 -35.47
N ASP A 125 0.80 13.13 -34.63
CA ASP A 125 1.78 14.19 -34.88
C ASP A 125 2.62 14.30 -33.61
N ALA A 126 3.80 13.71 -33.66
CA ALA A 126 4.77 13.73 -32.59
C ALA A 126 5.44 15.10 -32.54
N ASP A 127 5.05 15.91 -31.57
CA ASP A 127 5.99 16.75 -30.85
C ASP A 127 5.84 16.39 -29.38
N VAL A 128 6.96 16.08 -28.71
CA VAL A 128 6.95 15.60 -27.32
C VAL A 128 6.63 16.80 -26.41
N GLN A 129 5.36 17.15 -26.36
CA GLN A 129 4.88 18.34 -25.65
C GLN A 129 4.62 18.01 -24.20
N GLY A 130 5.67 17.66 -23.48
CA GLY A 130 5.64 17.46 -22.04
C GLY A 130 6.92 16.83 -21.55
N LEU A 131 7.47 17.34 -20.45
CA LEU A 131 8.70 16.81 -19.87
C LEU A 131 8.33 15.73 -18.85
N ARG A 132 8.84 14.51 -19.05
CA ARG A 132 8.65 13.39 -18.15
C ARG A 132 9.90 13.17 -17.32
N HIS A 133 9.73 12.92 -16.02
CA HIS A 133 10.83 12.65 -15.11
C HIS A 133 10.45 11.53 -14.14
N THR A 134 11.32 10.55 -13.97
CA THR A 134 11.15 9.46 -12.99
C THR A 134 12.08 9.71 -11.82
N THR A 135 11.56 9.56 -10.60
CA THR A 135 12.32 9.70 -9.37
C THR A 135 12.00 8.57 -8.41
N VAL A 136 12.97 8.24 -7.55
CA VAL A 136 12.84 7.20 -6.53
C VAL A 136 13.11 7.84 -5.17
N LEU A 137 12.13 7.74 -4.26
CA LEU A 137 12.25 8.20 -2.87
C LEU A 137 12.43 6.99 -1.95
N GLY A 138 13.39 7.02 -1.03
CA GLY A 138 13.53 5.99 0.00
C GLY A 138 14.97 5.76 0.46
N PRO A 139 15.18 4.83 1.41
CA PRO A 139 14.15 3.99 2.03
C PRO A 139 13.28 4.76 3.02
N LEU A 140 11.98 4.50 2.99
CA LEU A 140 11.02 4.91 4.02
C LEU A 140 10.86 3.75 5.00
N ARG A 141 11.00 4.06 6.30
CA ARG A 141 10.81 3.11 7.39
C ARG A 141 9.79 3.68 8.36
N ILE A 142 8.78 2.90 8.69
CA ILE A 142 7.84 3.24 9.77
C ILE A 142 8.46 2.74 11.06
N LEU A 143 8.90 3.67 11.89
CA LEU A 143 9.41 3.35 13.22
C LEU A 143 8.23 3.11 14.16
N PRO A 144 8.25 2.10 15.04
CA PRO A 144 7.27 1.99 16.10
C PRO A 144 7.26 3.27 16.95
N GLU A 145 6.12 3.62 17.54
CA GLU A 145 6.10 4.69 18.55
C GLU A 145 6.97 4.22 19.72
N GLU A 146 7.97 5.01 20.12
CA GLU A 146 8.63 4.80 21.40
C GLU A 146 7.65 5.27 22.47
N ASP A 147 6.98 4.30 23.10
CA ASP A 147 6.13 4.57 24.25
C ASP A 147 7.02 5.08 25.40
N PRO A 148 6.86 6.32 25.93
CA PRO A 148 7.73 6.86 26.98
C PRO A 148 7.56 6.19 28.37
N GLY A 149 7.02 4.97 28.41
CA GLY A 149 6.37 4.38 29.58
C GLY A 149 7.02 3.16 30.23
N ASP A 150 8.16 2.64 29.76
CA ASP A 150 8.82 1.49 30.41
C ASP A 150 10.16 1.87 31.04
N PHE A 151 10.07 2.67 32.11
CA PHE A 151 11.17 2.90 33.05
C PHE A 151 10.63 2.77 34.47
N PHE A 152 10.27 1.54 34.89
CA PHE A 152 10.18 0.97 36.25
C PHE A 152 9.15 -0.17 36.21
N GLU A 153 9.35 -1.40 36.68
CA GLU A 153 10.31 -1.93 37.64
C GLU A 153 10.36 -3.45 37.44
N THR A 154 11.54 -3.98 37.13
CA THR A 154 11.87 -5.38 37.37
C THR A 154 11.65 -5.72 38.84
N LYS A 155 10.56 -6.43 39.15
CA LYS A 155 10.47 -7.31 40.31
C LYS A 155 10.01 -8.68 39.86
N VAL A 156 10.99 -9.58 39.75
CA VAL A 156 10.76 -11.02 39.83
C VAL A 156 10.55 -11.35 41.32
N PRO A 157 9.42 -11.95 41.71
CA PRO A 157 9.38 -12.75 42.93
C PRO A 157 9.43 -14.24 42.57
N ALA A 158 10.45 -14.88 43.14
CA ALA A 158 10.56 -16.27 43.56
C ALA A 158 9.77 -17.34 42.79
N VAL A 159 10.53 -18.13 42.01
CA VAL A 159 10.23 -19.53 41.70
C VAL A 159 10.04 -20.30 43.01
N ILE A 160 8.86 -20.87 43.21
CA ILE A 160 8.63 -21.95 44.19
C ILE A 160 8.59 -23.25 43.37
N ILE A 161 9.62 -24.07 43.53
CA ILE A 161 9.60 -25.46 43.07
C ILE A 161 8.72 -26.23 44.06
N GLN A 162 7.53 -26.65 43.61
CA GLN A 162 6.73 -27.63 44.34
C GLN A 162 7.03 -29.04 43.79
N GLU A 163 7.12 -29.96 44.75
CA GLU A 163 7.49 -31.37 44.63
C GLU A 163 6.64 -32.12 43.60
N GLU A 164 7.28 -33.01 42.82
CA GLU A 164 6.61 -33.85 41.83
C GLU A 164 5.69 -34.87 42.52
N ASP A 165 4.38 -34.61 42.46
CA ASP A 165 3.39 -35.65 42.70
C ASP A 165 3.50 -36.69 41.57
N ALA A 166 3.92 -37.90 41.94
CA ALA A 166 4.01 -39.04 41.03
C ALA A 166 2.65 -39.27 40.33
N VAL A 167 2.59 -38.90 39.04
CA VAL A 167 1.42 -39.12 38.19
C VAL A 167 1.19 -40.63 38.08
N PRO A 168 0.03 -41.14 38.53
CA PRO A 168 -0.18 -42.57 38.54
C PRO A 168 -0.18 -43.11 37.11
N ILE A 169 0.50 -44.23 36.88
CA ILE A 169 0.90 -44.73 35.56
C ILE A 169 -0.30 -44.83 34.59
N TRP A 170 -1.51 -45.11 35.09
CA TRP A 170 -2.74 -45.14 34.28
C TRP A 170 -3.10 -43.79 33.64
N VAL A 171 -2.74 -42.66 34.25
CA VAL A 171 -2.98 -41.31 33.69
C VAL A 171 -2.07 -41.07 32.48
N ILE A 172 -0.83 -41.57 32.51
CA ILE A 172 0.09 -41.53 31.35
C ILE A 172 -0.46 -42.37 30.20
N PHE A 173 -0.99 -43.57 30.51
CA PHE A 173 -1.62 -44.43 29.50
C PHE A 173 -2.88 -43.81 28.90
N LEU A 174 -3.73 -43.16 29.70
CA LEU A 174 -4.92 -42.47 29.20
C LEU A 174 -4.56 -41.25 28.33
N ALA A 175 -3.58 -40.46 28.75
CA ALA A 175 -3.09 -39.33 27.96
C ALA A 175 -2.48 -39.80 26.64
N GLY A 176 -1.71 -40.89 26.64
CA GLY A 176 -1.16 -41.50 25.44
C GLY A 176 -2.24 -41.99 24.48
N ALA A 177 -3.26 -42.70 24.97
CA ALA A 177 -4.38 -43.15 24.15
C ALA A 177 -5.15 -41.97 23.52
N LEU A 178 -5.36 -40.89 24.28
CA LEU A 178 -6.05 -39.69 23.81
C LEU A 178 -5.22 -38.91 22.77
N LEU A 179 -3.90 -38.89 22.91
CA LEU A 179 -3.01 -38.33 21.88
C LEU A 179 -3.03 -39.15 20.58
N VAL A 180 -3.05 -40.48 20.68
CA VAL A 180 -3.11 -41.36 19.49
C VAL A 180 -4.43 -41.18 18.73
N THR A 181 -5.56 -41.05 19.42
CA THR A 181 -6.85 -40.82 18.75
C THR A 181 -6.90 -39.44 18.10
N VAL A 182 -6.36 -38.40 18.75
CA VAL A 182 -6.25 -37.06 18.16
C VAL A 182 -5.32 -37.07 16.94
N LEU A 183 -4.19 -37.77 16.98
CA LEU A 183 -3.26 -37.89 15.85
C LEU A 183 -3.88 -38.64 14.67
N LEU A 184 -4.57 -39.76 14.92
CA LEU A 184 -5.28 -40.49 13.87
C LEU A 184 -6.42 -39.67 13.28
N GLY A 185 -7.15 -38.90 14.11
CA GLY A 185 -8.18 -37.97 13.67
C GLY A 185 -7.61 -36.83 12.81
N ALA A 186 -6.49 -36.24 13.25
CA ALA A 186 -5.80 -35.18 12.51
C ALA A 186 -5.23 -35.69 11.18
N LEU A 187 -4.63 -36.88 11.16
CA LEU A 187 -4.14 -37.53 9.93
C LEU A 187 -5.29 -37.86 8.97
N SER A 188 -6.42 -38.34 9.48
CA SER A 188 -7.63 -38.58 8.70
C SER A 188 -8.16 -37.27 8.10
N LEU A 189 -8.28 -36.21 8.90
CA LEU A 189 -8.71 -34.89 8.42
C LEU A 189 -7.74 -34.31 7.39
N LEU A 190 -6.42 -34.39 7.62
CA LEU A 190 -5.41 -33.99 6.63
C LEU A 190 -5.54 -34.79 5.33
N TYR A 191 -5.74 -36.11 5.43
CA TYR A 191 -5.97 -36.95 4.26
C TYR A 191 -7.23 -36.53 3.50
N TYR A 192 -8.34 -36.25 4.20
CA TYR A 192 -9.56 -35.72 3.61
C TYR A 192 -9.34 -34.34 2.94
N PHE A 193 -8.61 -33.42 3.58
CA PHE A 193 -8.30 -32.10 3.00
C PHE A 193 -7.33 -32.18 1.81
N CYS A 194 -6.38 -33.11 1.80
CA CYS A 194 -5.47 -33.31 0.67
C CYS A 194 -6.19 -33.95 -0.53
N VAL A 195 -7.06 -34.95 -0.30
CA VAL A 195 -7.78 -35.66 -1.37
C VAL A 195 -8.95 -34.83 -1.91
N TRP A 196 -9.54 -33.98 -1.08
CA TRP A 196 -10.66 -33.12 -1.44
C TRP A 196 -10.30 -31.63 -1.40
N SER A 197 -9.10 -31.28 -1.84
CA SER A 197 -8.77 -29.88 -2.15
C SER A 197 -9.21 -29.58 -3.60
N PRO A 198 -10.18 -28.68 -3.84
CA PRO A 198 -10.50 -28.24 -5.18
C PRO A 198 -9.33 -27.43 -5.74
N SER A 199 -8.80 -27.85 -6.88
CA SER A 199 -7.82 -27.12 -7.66
C SER A 199 -8.32 -25.71 -7.97
N GLY A 200 -7.80 -24.74 -7.24
CA GLY A 200 -8.15 -23.34 -7.39
C GLY A 200 -7.04 -22.47 -6.81
N VAL A 201 -5.84 -22.58 -7.39
CA VAL A 201 -4.78 -21.58 -7.18
C VAL A 201 -5.28 -20.28 -7.82
N GLN A 202 -6.08 -19.53 -7.08
CA GLN A 202 -6.20 -18.10 -7.33
C GLN A 202 -4.88 -17.48 -6.90
N THR A 203 -4.21 -16.81 -7.84
CA THR A 203 -3.16 -15.86 -7.52
C THR A 203 -3.74 -14.82 -6.57
N LYS A 204 -3.35 -14.93 -5.31
CA LYS A 204 -3.71 -14.05 -4.21
C LYS A 204 -3.44 -12.58 -4.62
N PRO A 205 -4.42 -11.66 -4.53
CA PRO A 205 -4.21 -10.26 -4.91
C PRO A 205 -3.12 -9.64 -4.02
N GLN A 206 -2.15 -8.98 -4.65
CA GLN A 206 -0.95 -8.42 -4.03
C GLN A 206 -1.21 -7.40 -2.90
N SER A 207 -2.46 -6.95 -2.74
CA SER A 207 -2.94 -6.15 -1.60
C SER A 207 -2.86 -6.86 -0.25
N GLU A 208 -2.81 -8.19 -0.22
CA GLU A 208 -2.69 -8.95 1.04
C GLU A 208 -1.27 -8.97 1.63
N LEU A 209 -0.28 -8.36 0.95
CA LEU A 209 1.10 -8.24 1.43
C LEU A 209 1.37 -6.93 2.19
N LEU A 210 0.33 -6.14 2.46
CA LEU A 210 0.43 -4.84 3.12
C LEU A 210 -0.20 -4.92 4.50
N ILE A 211 0.53 -4.43 5.50
CA ILE A 211 0.00 -4.25 6.85
C ILE A 211 -0.15 -2.75 7.08
N PRO A 212 -1.37 -2.24 7.39
CA PRO A 212 -1.50 -0.89 7.91
C PRO A 212 -0.78 -0.83 9.25
N ALA A 213 -0.02 0.24 9.49
CA ALA A 213 0.66 0.39 10.77
C ALA A 213 -0.38 0.42 11.92
N GLN A 214 -0.14 -0.38 12.97
CA GLN A 214 -1.17 -0.79 13.93
C GLN A 214 -1.75 0.41 14.71
N ILE A 215 -3.06 0.62 14.55
CA ILE A 215 -4.09 0.87 15.57
C ILE A 215 -3.67 1.73 16.78
N ASP A 216 -3.04 2.87 16.53
CA ASP A 216 -3.33 4.19 17.14
C ASP A 216 -3.11 5.33 16.11
N GLU A 217 -2.79 4.96 14.86
CA GLU A 217 -2.22 5.85 13.85
C GLU A 217 -3.25 6.38 12.82
N VAL A 218 -4.20 7.20 13.28
CA VAL A 218 -4.88 8.12 12.34
C VAL A 218 -3.89 9.19 11.81
N HIS A 219 -2.64 9.22 12.30
CA HIS A 219 -1.70 10.32 12.10
C HIS A 219 -0.43 10.03 11.29
N ARG A 220 -0.11 8.77 10.96
CA ARG A 220 1.13 8.48 10.20
C ARG A 220 0.87 8.47 8.71
N VAL A 221 1.36 9.52 8.07
CA VAL A 221 1.19 9.81 6.65
C VAL A 221 2.53 10.19 6.05
N VAL A 222 2.75 9.77 4.81
CA VAL A 222 3.87 10.20 3.99
C VAL A 222 3.38 11.31 3.07
N GLY A 223 3.96 12.49 3.21
CA GLY A 223 3.74 13.60 2.30
C GLY A 223 4.71 13.54 1.12
N ILE A 224 4.19 13.54 -0.11
CA ILE A 224 4.96 13.69 -1.34
C ILE A 224 4.73 15.11 -1.84
N HIS A 225 5.79 15.91 -1.95
CA HIS A 225 5.73 17.25 -2.50
C HIS A 225 6.65 17.35 -3.72
N CYS A 226 6.07 17.66 -4.87
CA CYS A 226 6.81 17.86 -6.12
C CYS A 226 6.61 19.28 -6.61
N SER A 227 7.69 19.92 -7.02
CA SER A 227 7.69 21.28 -7.57
C SER A 227 8.77 21.44 -8.63
N PHE A 228 8.58 22.37 -9.57
CA PHE A 228 9.66 22.76 -10.47
C PHE A 228 10.87 23.31 -9.69
N PRO A 229 12.09 23.11 -10.21
CA PRO A 229 13.28 23.73 -9.63
C PRO A 229 13.13 25.26 -9.64
N LYS A 230 13.58 25.91 -8.57
CA LYS A 230 13.68 27.38 -8.54
C LYS A 230 14.83 27.79 -9.45
N GLU A 231 14.55 28.67 -10.40
CA GLU A 231 15.58 29.28 -11.24
C GLU A 231 16.47 30.17 -10.35
N SER A 232 17.79 29.95 -10.40
CA SER A 232 18.80 30.60 -9.57
C SER A 232 19.31 31.89 -10.18
#